data_AF-A0A2E3SEA7-F1
#
_entry.id   AF-A0A2E3SEA7-F1
#
_cell.length_a   1.000
_cell.length_b   1.000
_cell.length_c   1.000
_cell.angle_alpha   90.00
_cell.angle_beta   90.00
_cell.angle_gamma   90.00
#
_symmetry.space_group_name_H-M   'P 1'
#
loop_
_entity.id
_entity.type
_entity.pdbx_description
1 polymer ?
#
loop_
_entity_poly.entity_id
_entity_poly.type
_entity_poly.pdbx_seq_one_letter_code
_entity_poly.pdbx_strand_id
1 'polypeptide(L)' 'MGTKHWIALLIAIIIVIFSLQNAEVTSVRFLIWKVDASRILIILGSFVLGVLVGVIFLKRKKNIK' A
#
# COMPACT_ATOMS: atom_id res chain seq x y z
N MET A 1 -8.45 19.24 11.28
CA MET A 1 -8.24 17.89 10.70
C MET A 1 -9.23 16.93 11.34
N GLY A 2 -10.09 16.27 10.55
CA GLY A 2 -11.04 15.29 11.10
C GLY A 2 -10.37 13.97 11.50
N THR A 3 -10.96 13.22 12.42
CA THR A 3 -10.48 11.92 12.97
C THR A 3 -9.98 10.94 11.89
N LYS A 4 -10.60 10.95 10.71
CA LYS A 4 -10.25 10.13 9.54
C LYS A 4 -8.79 10.29 9.08
N HIS A 5 -8.23 11.51 9.17
CA HIS A 5 -6.85 11.78 8.75
C HIS A 5 -5.84 11.20 9.74
N TRP A 6 -6.15 11.29 11.04
CA TRP A 6 -5.34 10.69 12.10
C TRP A 6 -5.34 9.17 12.03
N ILE A 7 -6.50 8.57 11.72
CA ILE A 7 -6.61 7.12 11.50
C ILE A 7 -5.75 6.70 10.29
N ALA A 8 -5.81 7.43 9.19
CA ALA A 8 -4.99 7.14 8.00
C ALA A 8 -3.49 7.25 8.30
N LEU A 9 -3.08 8.26 9.05
CA LEU A 9 -1.68 8.43 9.46
C LEU A 9 -1.21 7.29 10.37
N LEU A 10 -2.02 6.90 11.36
CA LEU A 10 -1.72 5.78 12.25
C LEU A 10 -1.52 4.47 11.47
N ILE A 11 -2.42 4.19 10.52
CA ILE A 11 -2.31 3.01 9.65
C ILE A 11 -1.02 3.07 8.81
N ALA A 12 -0.69 4.22 8.24
CA ALA A 12 0.54 4.38 7.45
C ALA A 12 1.80 4.09 8.29
N ILE A 13 1.85 4.60 9.53
CA ILE A 13 2.96 4.35 10.46
C ILE A 13 3.07 2.86 10.79
N ILE A 14 1.95 2.20 11.11
CA ILE A 14 1.92 0.77 11.41
C ILE A 14 2.45 -0.04 10.22
N ILE A 15 2.03 0.29 8.99
CA ILE A 15 2.49 -0.38 7.77
C ILE A 15 4.01 -0.24 7.58
N VAL A 16 4.56 0.97 7.81
CA VAL A 16 6.00 1.20 7.68
C VAL A 16 6.77 0.40 8.72
N ILE A 17 6.36 0.45 9.98
CA ILE A 17 7.00 -0.29 11.07
C ILE A 17 6.93 -1.80 10.81
N PHE A 18 5.75 -2.32 10.44
CA PHE A 18 5.56 -3.72 10.07
C PHE A 18 6.47 -4.14 8.92
N SER A 19 6.58 -3.30 7.88
CA SER A 19 7.43 -3.57 6.72
C SER A 19 8.91 -3.64 7.12
N LEU A 20 9.39 -2.68 7.91
CA LEU A 20 10.77 -2.62 8.37
C LEU A 20 11.14 -3.82 9.26
N GLN A 21 10.25 -4.26 10.13
CA GLN A 21 10.48 -5.43 10.97
C GLN A 21 10.49 -6.74 10.17
N ASN A 22 9.78 -6.78 9.05
CA ASN A 22 9.67 -7.96 8.18
C ASN A 22 10.51 -7.80 6.91
N ALA A 23 11.67 -7.15 6.98
CA ALA A 23 12.54 -6.78 5.85
C ALA A 23 13.24 -7.95 5.12
N GLU A 24 12.67 -9.15 5.17
CA GLU A 24 13.23 -10.34 4.55
C GLU A 24 12.85 -10.42 3.06
N VAL A 25 13.68 -11.08 2.26
CA VAL A 25 13.37 -11.37 0.86
C VAL A 25 12.25 -12.43 0.81
N THR A 26 11.23 -12.17 0.01
CA THR A 26 10.13 -13.11 -0.25
C THR A 26 9.92 -13.32 -1.73
N SER A 27 9.70 -14.58 -2.07
CA SER A 27 9.23 -15.02 -3.38
C SER A 27 7.73 -14.77 -3.52
N VAL A 28 7.35 -13.90 -4.44
CA VAL A 28 5.97 -13.79 -4.94
C VAL A 28 5.86 -14.65 -6.19
N ARG A 29 5.01 -15.67 -6.15
CA ARG A 29 4.72 -16.54 -7.31
C ARG A 29 3.27 -16.37 -7.70
N PHE A 30 3.02 -15.99 -8.95
CA PHE A 30 1.67 -15.82 -9.47
C PHE A 30 1.56 -16.39 -10.88
N LEU A 31 0.66 -17.37 -11.06
CA LEU A 31 0.46 -18.14 -12.29
C LEU A 31 1.79 -18.62 -12.88
N ILE A 32 2.32 -17.93 -13.89
CA ILE A 32 3.50 -18.32 -14.67
C ILE A 32 4.77 -17.61 -14.19
N TRP A 33 4.65 -16.51 -13.44
CA TRP A 33 5.78 -15.68 -13.06
C TRP A 33 6.13 -15.79 -11.58
N LYS A 34 7.41 -15.55 -11.28
CA LYS A 34 7.98 -15.49 -9.94
C LYS A 34 8.87 -14.25 -9.85
N VAL A 35 8.76 -13.51 -8.76
CA VAL A 35 9.65 -12.40 -8.43
C VAL A 35 10.11 -12.57 -7.00
N ASP A 36 11.42 -12.50 -6.79
CA ASP A 36 12.02 -12.44 -5.46
C ASP A 36 12.33 -10.97 -5.15
N ALA A 37 11.70 -10.43 -4.11
CA ALA A 37 11.88 -9.05 -3.70
C ALA A 37 11.81 -8.92 -2.17
N SER A 38 12.36 -7.83 -1.62
CA SER A 38 12.17 -7.53 -0.21
C SER A 38 10.68 -7.34 0.10
N ARG A 39 10.21 -7.94 1.21
CA ARG A 39 8.87 -7.72 1.76
C ARG A 39 8.54 -6.24 1.93
N ILE A 40 9.53 -5.39 2.24
CA ILE A 40 9.36 -3.94 2.30
C ILE A 40 8.85 -3.40 0.96
N LEU A 41 9.51 -3.76 -0.14
CA LEU A 41 9.15 -3.28 -1.48
C LEU A 41 7.76 -3.78 -1.87
N ILE A 42 7.45 -5.04 -1.56
CA ILE A 42 6.15 -5.63 -1.84
C ILE A 42 5.04 -4.91 -1.08
N ILE A 43 5.19 -4.72 0.24
CA ILE A 43 4.17 -4.12 1.10
C ILE A 43 4.00 -2.63 0.79
N LEU A 44 5.08 -1.85 0.81
CA LEU A 44 5.02 -0.41 0.56
C LEU A 44 4.60 -0.11 -0.87
N GLY A 45 5.13 -0.85 -1.85
CA GLY A 45 4.74 -0.72 -3.25
C GLY A 45 3.25 -0.98 -3.45
N SER A 46 2.73 -2.08 -2.89
CA SER A 46 1.29 -2.40 -2.97
C SER A 46 0.43 -1.36 -2.26
N PHE A 47 0.86 -0.87 -1.10
CA PHE A 47 0.15 0.19 -0.37
C PHE A 47 0.05 1.48 -1.18
N VAL A 48 1.17 1.95 -1.75
CA VAL A 48 1.20 3.15 -2.60
C VAL A 48 0.30 2.97 -3.82
N LEU A 49 0.37 1.83 -4.50
CA LEU A 49 -0.53 1.52 -5.63
C LEU A 49 -2.01 1.56 -5.22
N GLY A 50 -2.35 0.97 -4.07
CA GLY A 50 -3.71 1.01 -3.53
C GLY A 50 -4.20 2.43 -3.25
N VAL A 51 -3.36 3.28 -2.65
CA VAL A 51 -3.66 4.70 -2.41
C VAL A 51 -3.86 5.44 -3.72
N LEU A 52 -2.98 5.24 -4.71
CA LEU A 52 -3.09 5.86 -6.03
C LEU A 52 -4.41 5.50 -6.71
N VAL A 53 -4.75 4.21 -6.77
CA VAL A 53 -6.03 3.72 -7.33
C VAL A 53 -7.22 4.33 -6.59
N GLY A 54 -7.18 4.36 -5.26
CA GLY A 54 -8.22 4.99 -4.43
C GLY A 54 -8.42 6.46 -4.78
N VAL A 55 -7.33 7.24 -4.85
CA VAL A 55 -7.37 8.67 -5.18
C VAL A 55 -7.94 8.90 -6.60
N ILE A 56 -7.51 8.10 -7.58
CA ILE A 56 -8.04 8.18 -8.95
C ILE A 56 -9.55 7.92 -8.96
N PHE A 57 -10.01 6.88 -8.25
CA PHE A 57 -11.43 6.53 -8.18
C PHE A 57 -12.27 7.61 -7.48
N LEU A 58 -11.75 8.18 -6.38
CA LEU A 58 -12.37 9.29 -5.65
C LEU A 58 -12.51 10.54 -6.55
N LYS A 59 -11.46 10.90 -7.28
CA LYS A 59 -11.49 12.02 -8.24
C LYS A 59 -12.50 11.75 -9.35
N ARG A 60 -12.53 10.54 -9.93
CA ARG A 60 -13.49 10.16 -10.98
C ARG A 60 -14.93 10.25 -10.48
N LYS A 61 -15.23 9.73 -9.28
CA LYS A 61 -16.58 9.81 -8.68
C LYS A 61 -17.03 11.26 -8.46
N LYS A 62 -16.12 12.16 -8.11
CA LYS A 62 -16.42 13.59 -7.95
C LYS A 62 -16.76 14.26 -9.30
N ASN A 63 -16.11 13.87 -10.39
CA ASN A 63 -16.33 14.48 -11.72
C ASN A 63 -17.58 13.96 -12.46
N ILE A 64 -18.16 12.84 -12.03
CA ILE A 64 -19.37 12.24 -12.63
C ILE A 64 -20.65 12.71 -11.90
N LYS A 65 -20.51 13.31 -10.70
CA LYS A 65 -21.58 14.02 -10.00
C LYS A 65 -21.58 15.49 -10.39
#